data_AF-H8L4X7-F1
#
_entry.id   AF-H8L4X7-F1
#
_cell.length_a   1.000
_cell.length_b   1.000
_cell.length_c   1.000
_cell.angle_alpha   90.00
_cell.angle_beta   90.00
_cell.angle_gamma   90.00
#
_symmetry.space_group_name_H-M   'P 1'
#
loop_
_entity.id
_entity.type
_entity.pdbx_description
1 polymer ?
#
loop_
_entity_poly.entity_id
_entity_poly.type
_entity_poly.pdbx_seq_one_letter_code
_entity_poly.pdbx_strand_id
1 'polypeptide(L)' 'MPNVYVEPRPKGRPEGTAIEDYILEYAHGARVDQVDYKTQAAAIQAARIAGHSPLVARVRHTDKGNPGHWRAP' A
#
# COMPACT_ATOMS: atom_id res chain seq x y z
N MET A 1 -6.45 -0.96 -15.68
CA MET A 1 -5.73 -1.69 -14.60
C MET A 1 -6.41 -1.35 -13.28
N PRO A 2 -6.78 -2.34 -12.43
CA PRO A 2 -7.45 -2.07 -11.16
C PRO A 2 -6.52 -1.35 -10.19
N ASN A 3 -7.05 -0.41 -9.40
CA ASN A 3 -6.28 0.23 -8.35
C ASN A 3 -6.00 -0.75 -7.20
N VAL A 4 -4.75 -0.77 -6.73
CA VAL A 4 -4.34 -1.49 -5.52
C VAL A 4 -3.55 -0.54 -4.63
N TYR A 5 -3.60 -0.78 -3.33
CA TYR A 5 -3.07 0.11 -2.32
C TYR A 5 -1.78 -0.47 -1.77
N VAL A 6 -0.69 0.28 -1.89
CA VAL A 6 0.60 0.00 -1.27
C VAL A 6 0.52 0.47 0.17
N GLU A 7 0.07 -0.43 1.04
CA GLU A 7 -0.24 -0.18 2.44
C GLU A 7 1.00 -0.41 3.32
N PRO A 8 1.51 0.61 4.03
CA PRO A 8 2.64 0.45 4.93
C PRO A 8 2.20 -0.18 6.26
N ARG A 9 3.00 -1.11 6.79
CA ARG A 9 2.73 -1.79 8.07
C ARG A 9 3.74 -1.43 9.17
N PRO A 10 3.34 -1.51 10.45
CA PRO A 10 1.98 -1.77 10.92
C PRO A 10 1.00 -0.63 10.58
N LYS A 11 -0.29 -0.98 10.37
CA LYS A 11 -1.32 0.01 10.04
C LYS A 11 -1.66 0.83 11.29
N GLY A 12 -1.83 2.15 11.11
CA GLY A 12 -2.15 3.05 12.22
C GLY A 12 -1.05 3.14 13.27
N ARG A 13 0.20 2.92 12.86
CA ARG A 13 1.34 2.86 13.77
C ARG A 13 1.57 4.17 14.54
N PRO A 14 1.99 4.12 15.82
CA PRO A 14 2.29 5.30 16.63
C PRO A 14 3.35 6.20 16.00
N GLU A 15 3.33 7.49 16.36
CA GLU A 15 4.37 8.42 15.92
C GLU A 15 5.76 7.93 16.33
N GLY A 16 6.74 8.05 15.42
CA GLY A 16 8.12 7.57 15.63
C GLY A 16 8.36 6.10 15.29
N THR A 17 7.32 5.30 15.03
CA THR A 17 7.51 3.89 14.65
C THR A 17 7.83 3.71 13.16
N ALA A 18 8.75 2.78 12.89
CA ALA A 18 9.22 2.49 11.54
C ALA A 18 8.16 1.74 10.72
N ILE A 19 8.28 1.83 9.38
CA ILE A 19 7.61 0.91 8.48
C ILE A 19 8.41 -0.38 8.48
N GLU A 20 7.76 -1.51 8.74
CA GLU A 20 8.41 -2.82 8.74
C GLU A 20 8.32 -3.50 7.36
N ASP A 21 7.19 -3.31 6.69
CA ASP A 21 6.92 -3.82 5.36
C ASP A 21 5.77 -3.04 4.69
N TYR A 22 5.51 -3.43 3.46
CA TYR A 22 4.43 -2.96 2.61
C TYR A 22 3.66 -4.15 2.09
N ILE A 23 2.34 -4.01 2.02
CA ILE A 23 1.45 -5.03 1.46
C ILE A 23 0.63 -4.42 0.33
N LEU A 24 0.13 -5.27 -0.55
CA LEU A 24 -0.80 -4.89 -1.60
C LEU A 24 -2.22 -5.28 -1.19
N GLU A 25 -3.13 -4.31 -1.14
CA GLU A 25 -4.54 -4.56 -0.85
C GLU A 25 -5.46 -3.97 -1.92
N TYR A 26 -6.60 -4.60 -2.13
CA TYR A 26 -7.72 -4.03 -2.87
C TYR A 26 -8.44 -2.96 -2.03
N ALA A 27 -9.34 -2.19 -2.66
CA ALA A 27 -10.14 -1.16 -1.98
C ALA A 27 -10.92 -1.71 -0.78
N HIS A 28 -11.41 -2.95 -0.87
CA HIS A 28 -12.13 -3.64 0.19
C HIS A 28 -11.23 -4.36 1.21
N GLY A 29 -9.91 -4.10 1.20
CA GLY A 29 -8.96 -4.56 2.21
C GLY A 29 -8.49 -6.01 2.08
N ALA A 30 -8.91 -6.77 1.07
CA ALA A 30 -8.31 -8.07 0.82
C ALA A 30 -6.91 -7.90 0.22
N ARG A 31 -5.98 -8.76 0.62
CA ARG A 31 -4.64 -8.77 0.05
C ARG A 31 -4.66 -9.25 -1.39
N VAL A 32 -3.86 -8.61 -2.23
CA VAL A 32 -3.61 -9.02 -3.62
C VAL A 32 -2.79 -10.31 -3.64
N ASP A 33 -1.84 -10.43 -2.71
CA ASP A 33 -0.96 -11.59 -2.53
C ASP A 33 -0.62 -11.80 -1.05
N GLN A 34 0.12 -12.87 -0.76
CA GLN A 34 0.60 -13.20 0.59
C GLN A 34 2.03 -12.69 0.83
N VAL A 35 2.49 -11.67 0.11
CA VAL A 35 3.87 -11.17 0.17
C VAL A 35 3.95 -9.90 1.01
N ASP A 36 4.86 -9.89 1.98
CA ASP A 36 5.23 -8.70 2.75
C ASP A 36 6.51 -8.10 2.13
N TYR A 37 6.35 -6.98 1.43
CA TYR A 37 7.43 -6.32 0.70
C TYR A 37 8.25 -5.44 1.63
N LYS A 38 9.57 -5.64 1.70
CA LYS A 38 10.46 -4.83 2.55
C LYS A 38 10.62 -3.38 2.12
N THR A 39 10.26 -3.06 0.87
CA THR A 39 10.33 -1.69 0.36
C THR A 39 9.08 -1.34 -0.42
N GLN A 40 8.72 -0.05 -0.40
CA GLN A 40 7.62 0.49 -1.20
C GLN A 40 7.86 0.25 -2.69
N ALA A 41 9.11 0.39 -3.15
CA ALA A 41 9.48 0.17 -4.53
C ALA A 41 9.21 -1.27 -4.98
N ALA A 42 9.53 -2.26 -4.14
CA ALA A 42 9.25 -3.66 -4.45
C ALA A 42 7.74 -3.92 -4.60
N ALA A 43 6.92 -3.38 -3.69
CA ALA A 43 5.46 -3.50 -3.77
C ALA A 43 4.89 -2.81 -5.04
N ILE A 44 5.38 -1.62 -5.38
CA ILE A 44 4.98 -0.91 -6.61
C ILE A 44 5.31 -1.73 -7.86
N GLN A 45 6.52 -2.28 -7.94
CA GLN A 45 6.94 -3.09 -9.08
C GLN A 45 6.09 -4.36 -9.20
N ALA A 46 5.85 -5.06 -8.09
CA ALA A 46 5.00 -6.24 -8.07
C ALA A 46 3.57 -5.95 -8.54
N ALA A 47 2.97 -4.84 -8.08
CA ALA A 47 1.65 -4.41 -8.53
C ALA A 47 1.61 -4.14 -10.05
N ARG A 48 2.63 -3.45 -10.59
CA ARG A 48 2.73 -3.17 -12.03
C ARG A 48 2.86 -4.44 -12.86
N ILE A 49 3.73 -5.38 -12.44
CA ILE A 49 3.91 -6.68 -13.09
C ILE A 49 2.60 -7.48 -13.09
N ALA A 50 1.84 -7.41 -12.00
CA ALA A 50 0.53 -8.07 -11.86
C ALA A 50 -0.61 -7.37 -12.63
N GLY A 51 -0.34 -6.29 -13.38
CA GLY A 51 -1.35 -5.61 -14.17
C GLY A 51 -2.23 -4.63 -13.37
N HIS A 52 -1.78 -4.18 -12.20
CA HIS A 52 -2.48 -3.23 -11.34
C HIS A 52 -1.92 -1.80 -11.43
N SER A 53 -2.75 -0.85 -11.01
CA SER A 53 -2.40 0.56 -10.80
C SER A 53 -2.11 0.80 -9.32
N PRO A 54 -0.84 0.83 -8.87
CA PRO A 54 -0.53 1.03 -7.46
C PRO A 54 -0.85 2.45 -7.00
N LEU A 55 -1.35 2.56 -5.77
CA LEU A 55 -1.60 3.79 -5.04
C LEU A 55 -0.79 3.77 -3.75
N VAL A 56 0.08 4.75 -3.56
CA VAL A 56 0.98 4.86 -2.42
C VAL A 56 0.41 5.77 -1.35
N ALA A 57 0.51 5.34 -0.09
CA ALA A 57 0.11 6.13 1.07
C ALA A 57 0.90 7.44 1.17
N ARG A 58 0.19 8.56 1.39
CA ARG A 58 0.74 9.89 1.66
C ARG A 58 0.83 10.22 3.14
N VAL A 59 0.10 9.47 3.96
CA VAL A 59 -0.08 9.70 5.40
C VAL A 59 0.21 8.41 6.16
N ARG A 60 0.47 8.54 7.46
CA ARG A 60 0.74 7.39 8.34
C ARG A 60 -0.54 6.60 8.67
N HIS A 61 -1.66 7.31 8.86
CA HIS A 61 -2.98 6.73 9.12
C HIS A 61 -3.79 6.78 7.83
N THR A 62 -3.76 5.66 7.12
CA THR A 62 -4.41 5.50 5.83
C THR A 62 -5.90 5.22 5.98
N ASP A 63 -6.67 5.72 5.02
CA ASP A 63 -8.08 5.40 4.86
C ASP A 63 -8.33 5.27 3.36
N LYS A 64 -8.73 4.08 2.90
CA LYS A 64 -8.99 3.80 1.49
C LYS A 64 -10.24 4.53 0.97
N GLY A 65 -11.12 4.96 1.86
CA GLY A 65 -12.27 5.82 1.56
C GLY A 65 -11.90 7.29 1.33
N ASN A 66 -10.68 7.71 1.70
CA ASN A 66 -10.19 9.08 1.47
C ASN A 66 -9.12 9.10 0.36
N PRO A 67 -9.45 9.51 -0.89
CA PRO A 67 -8.49 9.55 -2.00
C PRO A 67 -7.27 10.43 -1.72
N GLY A 68 -7.40 11.47 -0.89
CA GLY A 68 -6.29 12.37 -0.52
C GLY A 68 -5.17 11.68 0.26
N HIS A 69 -5.43 10.51 0.85
CA HIS A 69 -4.43 9.71 1.55
C HIS A 69 -3.53 8.93 0.59
N TRP A 70 -3.80 8.96 -0.71
CA TRP A 70 -3.17 8.11 -1.70
C TRP A 70 -2.69 8.91 -2.91
N ARG A 71 -1.66 8.42 -3.59
CA ARG A 71 -1.20 8.99 -4.87
C ARG A 71 -0.71 7.91 -5.82
N ALA A 72 -0.79 8.18 -7.11
CA ALA A 72 -0.05 7.41 -8.09
C ALA A 72 1.47 7.63 -7.88
N PRO A 73 2.29 6.55 -7.93
CA PRO A 73 3.75 6.62 -7.82
C PRO A 73 4.47 6.97 -9.12
#